data_AF-K2B4U7-F1
#
_entry.id   AF-K2B4U7-F1
#
_cell.length_a   1.000
_cell.length_b   1.000
_cell.length_c   1.000
_cell.angle_alpha   90.00
_cell.angle_beta   90.00
_cell.angle_gamma   90.00
#
_symmetry.space_group_name_H-M   'P 1'
#
loop_
_entity.id
_entity.type
_entity.pdbx_description
1 polymer ?
#
loop_
_entity_poly.entity_id
_entity_poly.type
_entity_poly.pdbx_seq_one_letter_code
_entity_poly.pdbx_strand_id
1 'polypeptide(L)' 'MKEEIEKRARKANKTTSAYIIYMIELEKSLISENELVEIAGRAEKDYISGKTKKLKSLADLCK' A
#
# COMPACT_ATOMS: atom_id res chain seq x y z
N MET A 1 -21.82 8.49 7.77
CA MET A 1 -20.45 8.15 8.23
C MET A 1 -20.45 7.10 9.34
N LYS A 2 -21.16 7.32 10.46
CA LYS A 2 -21.29 6.33 11.56
C LYS A 2 -21.81 4.95 11.10
N GLU A 3 -22.91 4.93 10.34
CA GLU A 3 -23.53 3.69 9.85
C GLU A 3 -22.60 2.85 8.96
N GLU A 4 -21.78 3.51 8.14
CA GLU A 4 -20.81 2.87 7.26
C GLU A 4 -19.67 2.23 8.08
N ILE A 5 -19.18 2.91 9.13
CA ILE A 5 -18.16 2.37 10.04
C ILE A 5 -18.72 1.15 10.78
N GLU A 6 -19.95 1.22 11.27
CA GLU A 6 -20.60 0.09 11.95
C GLU A 6 -20.83 -1.11 11.03
N LYS A 7 -21.16 -0.88 9.75
CA LYS A 7 -21.29 -1.94 8.75
C LYS A 7 -19.95 -2.62 8.48
N ARG A 8 -18.87 -1.85 8.34
CA ARG A 8 -17.52 -2.39 8.13
C ARG A 8 -16.99 -3.13 9.36
N ALA A 9 -17.24 -2.59 10.56
CA ALA A 9 -16.91 -3.25 11.82
C ALA A 9 -17.60 -4.61 11.94
N ARG A 10 -18.91 -4.68 11.64
CA ARG A 10 -19.67 -5.93 11.59
C ARG A 10 -19.09 -6.92 10.58
N LYS A 11 -18.79 -6.48 9.35
CA LYS A 11 -18.18 -7.33 8.31
C LYS A 11 -16.81 -7.87 8.73
N ALA A 12 -16.06 -7.11 9.54
CA ALA A 12 -14.76 -7.50 10.08
C ALA A 12 -14.87 -8.33 11.37
N ASN A 13 -16.08 -8.70 11.83
CA ASN A 13 -16.33 -9.37 13.11
C ASN A 13 -15.69 -8.63 14.31
N LYS A 14 -15.72 -7.30 14.30
CA LYS A 14 -15.18 -6.42 15.34
C LYS A 14 -16.26 -5.49 15.88
N THR A 15 -16.10 -5.03 17.13
CA THR A 15 -16.87 -3.89 17.63
C THR A 15 -16.45 -2.62 16.90
N THR A 16 -17.32 -1.61 16.87
CA THR A 16 -17.02 -0.31 16.22
C THR A 16 -15.74 0.32 16.77
N SER A 17 -15.53 0.28 18.09
CA SER A 17 -14.32 0.80 18.74
C SER A 17 -13.06 0.02 18.35
N ALA A 18 -13.11 -1.31 18.38
CA ALA A 18 -11.99 -2.14 17.97
C ALA A 18 -11.65 -1.97 16.49
N TYR A 19 -12.66 -1.76 15.64
CA TYR A 19 -12.46 -1.48 14.23
C TYR A 19 -11.79 -0.12 14.00
N ILE A 20 -12.18 0.92 14.74
CA ILE A 20 -11.54 2.24 14.64
C ILE A 20 -10.06 2.17 15.05
N ILE A 21 -9.74 1.52 16.16
CA ILE A 21 -8.35 1.34 16.62
C ILE A 21 -7.54 0.58 15.56
N TYR A 22 -8.08 -0.52 15.04
CA TYR A 22 -7.46 -1.29 13.97
C TYR A 22 -7.15 -0.43 12.73
N MET A 23 -8.08 0.44 12.31
CA MET A 23 -7.87 1.31 11.16
C MET A 23 -6.76 2.33 11.40
N ILE A 24 -6.67 2.89 12.61
CA ILE A 24 -5.60 3.83 13.00
C ILE A 24 -4.23 3.12 13.02
N GLU A 25 -4.18 1.88 13.51
CA GLU A 25 -2.96 1.08 13.49
C GLU A 25 -2.55 0.71 12.06
N LEU A 26 -3.52 0.34 11.23
CA LEU A 26 -3.29 0.05 9.83
C LEU A 26 -2.75 1.27 9.10
N GLU A 27 -3.33 2.45 9.31
CA GLU A 27 -2.86 3.72 8.73
C GLU A 27 -1.39 4.00 9.06
N LYS A 28 -0.94 3.70 10.29
CA LYS A 28 0.48 3.83 10.68
C LYS A 28 1.40 2.85 9.96
N SER A 29 0.88 1.70 9.51
CA SER A 29 1.64 0.67 8.80
C SER A 29 1.63 0.84 7.28
N LEU A 30 0.68 1.63 6.75
CA LEU A 30 0.55 1.87 5.33
C LEU A 30 1.51 2.98 4.90
N ILE A 31 2.15 2.78 3.75
CA ILE A 31 2.89 3.83 3.06
C ILE A 31 1.90 4.97 2.74
N SER A 32 2.29 6.21 3.02
CA SER A 32 1.46 7.36 2.70
C SER A 32 1.33 7.54 1.18
N GLU A 33 0.23 8.16 0.74
CA GLU A 33 0.01 8.43 -0.69
C GLU A 33 1.17 9.24 -1.31
N ASN A 34 1.69 10.22 -0.57
CA ASN A 34 2.82 11.04 -1.02
C ASN A 34 4.09 10.21 -1.20
N GLU A 35 4.42 9.35 -0.23
CA GLU A 35 5.57 8.44 -0.35
C GLU A 35 5.40 7.47 -1.53
N LEU A 36 4.20 6.99 -1.78
CA LEU A 36 3.89 6.12 -2.91
C LEU A 36 4.14 6.83 -4.25
N VAL A 37 3.70 8.09 -4.38
CA VAL A 37 3.93 8.93 -5.56
C VAL A 37 5.43 9.20 -5.75
N GLU A 38 6.16 9.50 -4.68
CA GLU A 38 7.62 9.71 -4.75
C GLU A 38 8.37 8.45 -5.19
N ILE A 39 8.00 7.28 -4.66
CA ILE A 39 8.58 5.99 -5.07
C ILE A 39 8.30 5.73 -6.54
N ALA A 40 7.05 5.92 -6.99
CA ALA A 40 6.67 5.71 -8.38
C ALA A 40 7.43 6.65 -9.33
N GLY A 41 7.53 7.94 -8.98
CA GLY A 41 8.25 8.93 -9.79
C GLY A 41 9.76 8.64 -9.87
N ARG A 42 10.36 8.11 -8.79
CA ARG A 42 11.76 7.64 -8.83
C ARG A 42 11.92 6.44 -9.75
N ALA A 43 11.03 5.45 -9.65
CA ALA A 43 11.07 4.25 -10.50
C ALA A 43 10.93 4.61 -12.00
N GLU A 44 10.05 5.56 -12.33
CA GLU A 44 9.89 6.08 -13.69
C GLU A 44 11.18 6.75 -14.19
N LYS A 45 11.80 7.63 -13.39
CA LYS A 45 13.07 8.27 -13.74
C LYS A 45 14.21 7.27 -13.94
N ASP A 46 14.28 6.25 -13.11
CA ASP A 46 15.30 5.19 -13.23
C ASP A 46 15.08 4.35 -14.49
N TYR A 47 13.83 4.10 -14.87
CA TYR A 47 13.50 3.45 -16.14
C TYR A 47 13.92 4.31 -17.34
N ILE A 48 13.53 5.58 -17.36
CA ILE A 48 13.83 6.52 -18.46
C ILE A 48 15.35 6.71 -18.61
N SER A 49 16.07 6.84 -17.48
CA SER A 49 17.52 7.02 -17.48
C SER A 49 18.32 5.74 -17.74
N GLY A 50 17.64 4.60 -17.96
CA GLY A 50 18.29 3.32 -18.27
C GLY A 50 19.04 2.68 -17.10
N LYS A 51 18.74 3.10 -15.86
CA LYS A 51 19.30 2.50 -14.63
C LYS A 51 18.65 1.17 -14.28
N THR A 52 17.56 0.80 -14.95
CA THR A 52 16.88 -0.48 -14.76
C THR A 52 17.60 -1.61 -15.49
N LYS A 53 17.69 -2.78 -14.84
CA LYS A 53 18.28 -3.99 -15.44
C LYS A 53 17.32 -4.57 -16.48
N LYS A 54 17.76 -4.71 -17.72
CA LYS A 54 17.00 -5.45 -18.75
C LYS A 54 17.15 -6.95 -18.50
N LEU A 55 16.07 -7.57 -18.03
CA LEU A 55 15.99 -9.02 -17.84
C LEU A 55 15.56 -9.70 -19.14
N LYS A 56 16.11 -10.88 -19.43
CA LYS A 56 15.75 -11.66 -20.63
C LYS A 56 14.64 -12.66 -20.32
N SER A 57 14.50 -13.05 -19.07
CA SER A 57 13.50 -14.01 -18.60
C SER A 57 13.10 -13.73 -17.15
N LEU A 58 11.99 -14.33 -16.71
CA LEU A 58 11.58 -14.30 -15.30
C LEU A 58 12.61 -14.95 -14.37
N ALA A 59 13.35 -15.96 -14.85
CA ALA A 59 14.39 -16.61 -14.05
C ALA A 59 15.55 -15.65 -13.69
N ASP A 60 15.77 -14.61 -14.49
CA ASP A 60 16.80 -13.60 -14.22
C ASP A 60 16.42 -12.63 -13.09
N LEU A 61 15.14 -12.62 -12.67
CA LEU A 61 14.64 -11.80 -11.56
C LEU A 61 15.00 -12.39 -10.19
N CYS A 62 15.11 -13.72 -10.12
CA CYS A 62 15.35 -14.46 -8.87
C CYS A 62 16.85 -14.71 -8.59
N LYS A 63 17.75 -14.20 -9.44
CA LYS A 63 19.21 -14.34 -9.33
C LYS A 63 19.87 -13.01 -8.99
#